data_AF-A4HLG8-F1
#
_entry.id   AF-A4HLG8-F1
#
_cell.length_a   1.000
_cell.length_b   1.000
_cell.length_c   1.000
_cell.angle_alpha   90.00
_cell.angle_beta   90.00
_cell.angle_gamma   90.00
#
_symmetry.space_group_name_H-M   'P 1'
#
loop_
_entity.id
_entity.type
_entity.pdbx_description
1 polymer ?
#
loop_
_entity_poly.entity_id
_entity_poly.type
_entity_poly.pdbx_seq_one_letter_code
_entity_poly.pdbx_strand_id
1 'polypeptide(L)'
;MSTHREREKHKERAKNGALLLGMILLERGYKDALLSHRGCDSNLSCSLLCLVVLAPKRIASFMQFLFSPSCLNDPAKSYSVVFYNTEADAVPGNPSPVTCAALSVAATKLTCTIIAVNGVMGMYRFLVKDTTSDALLLGSTSLSSIAVNPPLPAVTGASGECATSSAACISGATLTIKGTNFNHRDALYQHFSVGVTKAQRSAIRLAPTAVSETDVTATLTVADGTPAGSYPVFVEVQVCMMQMMSPLRYVGNLVLNSGSASGFNRDATNTTEIPNVPVGVNGSGAEESA
;
A
#
# COMPACT_ATOMS: atom_id res chain seq x y z
N MET A 1 -42.31 -15.70 -4.25
CA MET A 1 -40.91 -15.89 -4.74
C MET A 1 -40.17 -14.58 -5.10
N SER A 2 -40.66 -13.36 -4.79
CA SER A 2 -39.93 -12.12 -5.13
C SER A 2 -39.17 -11.46 -3.96
N THR A 3 -39.36 -11.91 -2.72
CA THR A 3 -38.81 -11.24 -1.52
C THR A 3 -37.35 -11.59 -1.19
N HIS A 4 -36.82 -12.70 -1.70
CA HIS A 4 -35.43 -13.12 -1.44
C HIS A 4 -34.43 -12.47 -2.42
N ARG A 5 -34.87 -12.15 -3.65
CA ARG A 5 -34.02 -11.55 -4.69
C ARG A 5 -33.82 -10.04 -4.49
N GLU A 6 -34.76 -9.37 -3.83
CA GLU A 6 -34.64 -7.95 -3.47
C GLU A 6 -33.75 -7.71 -2.23
N ARG A 7 -33.75 -8.65 -1.27
CA ARG A 7 -32.86 -8.57 -0.09
C ARG A 7 -31.38 -8.69 -0.44
N GLU A 8 -31.02 -9.55 -1.40
CA GLU A 8 -29.64 -9.66 -1.90
C GLU A 8 -29.19 -8.38 -2.64
N LYS A 9 -30.08 -7.79 -3.45
CA LYS A 9 -29.81 -6.53 -4.17
C LYS A 9 -29.57 -5.34 -3.23
N HIS A 10 -30.28 -5.28 -2.10
CA HIS A 10 -30.04 -4.26 -1.07
C HIS A 10 -28.73 -4.47 -0.30
N LYS A 11 -28.32 -5.73 -0.06
CA LYS A 11 -27.06 -6.06 0.62
C LYS A 11 -25.84 -5.70 -0.24
N GLU A 12 -25.94 -5.85 -1.55
CA GLU A 12 -24.87 -5.53 -2.50
C GLU A 12 -24.76 -4.02 -2.80
N ARG A 13 -25.89 -3.29 -2.82
CA ARG A 13 -25.88 -1.81 -2.84
C ARG A 13 -25.30 -1.21 -1.55
N ALA A 14 -25.54 -1.81 -0.39
CA ALA A 14 -24.93 -1.37 0.88
C ALA A 14 -23.41 -1.61 0.91
N LYS A 15 -22.93 -2.73 0.35
CA LYS A 15 -21.48 -3.00 0.21
C LYS A 15 -20.78 -2.04 -0.75
N ASN A 16 -21.39 -1.75 -1.90
CA ASN A 16 -20.80 -0.84 -2.88
C ASN A 16 -20.88 0.64 -2.44
N GLY A 17 -21.92 1.03 -1.69
CA GLY A 17 -22.01 2.35 -1.04
C GLY A 17 -20.95 2.53 0.06
N ALA A 18 -20.68 1.51 0.86
CA ALA A 18 -19.63 1.53 1.88
C ALA A 18 -18.21 1.56 1.28
N LEU A 19 -17.99 0.92 0.13
CA LEU A 19 -16.70 0.96 -0.58
C LEU A 19 -16.41 2.34 -1.19
N LEU A 20 -17.44 3.02 -1.72
CA LEU A 20 -17.33 4.35 -2.29
C LEU A 20 -17.20 5.44 -1.22
N LEU A 21 -17.92 5.31 -0.08
CA LEU A 21 -17.69 6.16 1.10
C LEU A 21 -16.30 5.90 1.70
N GLY A 22 -15.83 4.64 1.72
CA GLY A 22 -14.49 4.27 2.17
C GLY A 22 -13.38 4.85 1.30
N MET A 23 -13.55 4.88 -0.03
CA MET A 23 -12.58 5.50 -0.95
C MET A 23 -12.59 7.04 -0.90
N ILE A 24 -13.76 7.67 -0.76
CA ILE A 24 -13.86 9.13 -0.58
C ILE A 24 -13.31 9.55 0.80
N LEU A 25 -13.44 8.71 1.82
CA LEU A 25 -12.80 8.90 3.13
C LEU A 25 -11.31 8.55 3.13
N LEU A 26 -10.80 7.75 2.18
CA LEU A 26 -9.35 7.51 2.02
C LEU A 26 -8.65 8.68 1.29
N GLU A 27 -9.29 9.30 0.30
CA GLU A 27 -8.75 10.49 -0.37
C GLU A 27 -8.90 11.78 0.47
N ARG A 28 -9.97 11.91 1.27
CA ARG A 28 -10.07 13.00 2.28
C ARG A 28 -9.26 12.70 3.55
N GLY A 29 -9.19 11.44 3.98
CA GLY A 29 -8.43 11.01 5.16
C GLY A 29 -6.91 11.09 4.99
N TYR A 30 -6.38 11.11 3.77
CA TYR A 30 -4.95 11.38 3.54
C TYR A 30 -4.58 12.86 3.68
N LYS A 31 -5.55 13.78 3.59
CA LYS A 31 -5.36 15.20 3.90
C LYS A 31 -5.67 15.54 5.35
N ASP A 32 -6.51 14.75 6.02
CA ASP A 32 -7.01 15.03 7.37
C ASP A 32 -6.44 14.11 8.49
N ALA A 33 -5.40 13.31 8.24
CA ALA A 33 -4.67 12.57 9.30
C ALA A 33 -3.82 13.48 10.22
N LEU A 34 -4.20 14.75 10.36
CA LEU A 34 -3.70 15.71 11.33
C LEU A 34 -4.82 15.94 12.36
N LEU A 35 -4.55 15.53 13.61
CA LEU A 35 -5.32 15.73 14.85
C LEU A 35 -6.24 14.57 15.29
N SER A 36 -5.86 13.88 16.37
CA SER A 36 -6.54 14.05 17.67
C SER A 36 -5.98 13.09 18.73
N HIS A 37 -5.39 13.64 19.79
CA HIS A 37 -5.82 13.34 21.16
C HIS A 37 -5.33 14.46 22.10
N ARG A 38 -6.28 15.27 22.59
CA ARG A 38 -6.09 16.11 23.78
C ARG A 38 -6.45 15.27 25.00
N GLY A 39 -5.53 15.21 25.94
CA GLY A 39 -5.74 14.76 27.32
C GLY A 39 -4.68 15.44 28.17
N CYS A 40 -4.95 16.66 28.61
CA CYS A 40 -4.13 17.33 29.62
C CYS A 40 -4.48 16.70 30.97
N ASP A 41 -3.50 16.05 31.61
CA ASP A 41 -3.49 15.91 33.07
C ASP A 41 -2.18 16.45 33.62
N SER A 42 -2.33 17.28 34.65
CA SER A 42 -1.30 18.06 35.33
C SER A 42 -0.42 17.17 36.20
N ASN A 43 0.64 16.59 35.61
CA ASN A 43 1.88 16.18 36.28
C ASN A 43 2.90 15.75 35.22
N LEU A 44 3.94 16.57 34.97
CA LEU A 44 5.16 16.27 34.18
C LEU A 44 5.00 15.33 32.97
N SER A 45 3.93 15.46 32.18
CA SER A 45 3.72 14.63 31.00
C SER A 45 4.39 15.26 29.78
N CYS A 46 5.55 14.73 29.40
CA CYS A 46 6.19 15.02 28.10
C CYS A 46 5.26 14.55 26.98
N SER A 47 4.38 15.44 26.51
CA SER A 47 3.50 15.15 25.36
C SER A 47 4.29 15.36 24.08
N LEU A 48 4.15 14.42 23.14
CA LEU A 48 4.95 14.34 21.93
C LEU A 48 4.07 14.01 20.73
N LEU A 49 4.12 14.87 19.70
CA LEU A 49 3.35 14.71 18.47
C LEU A 49 4.29 14.34 17.32
N CYS A 50 3.95 13.28 16.60
CA CYS A 50 4.67 12.82 15.42
C CYS A 50 3.88 13.18 14.15
N LEU A 51 4.54 13.83 13.18
CA LEU A 51 4.01 14.09 11.85
C LEU A 51 4.89 13.38 10.82
N VAL A 52 4.30 12.51 10.00
CA VAL A 52 5.00 11.81 8.90
C VAL A 52 4.46 12.34 7.57
N VAL A 53 5.36 12.83 6.72
CA VAL A 53 5.07 13.29 5.35
C VAL A 53 5.76 12.34 4.37
N LEU A 54 4.97 11.59 3.61
CA LEU A 54 5.48 10.63 2.62
C LEU A 54 5.81 11.34 1.30
N ALA A 55 7.02 11.14 0.77
CA ALA A 55 7.39 11.67 -0.55
C ALA A 55 7.05 10.66 -1.66
N PRO A 56 6.39 11.06 -2.76
CA PRO A 56 5.83 10.13 -3.75
C PRO A 56 6.85 9.45 -4.69
N LYS A 57 8.16 9.72 -4.57
CA LYS A 57 9.18 9.25 -5.54
C LYS A 57 10.48 8.69 -4.94
N ARG A 58 10.62 8.62 -3.61
CA ARG A 58 11.80 8.04 -2.95
C ARG A 58 11.35 7.25 -1.72
N ILE A 59 12.13 6.25 -1.33
CA ILE A 59 11.99 5.50 -0.08
C ILE A 59 12.45 6.38 1.10
N ALA A 60 11.98 7.63 1.12
CA ALA A 60 12.37 8.65 2.06
C ALA A 60 11.09 9.38 2.48
N SER A 61 10.76 9.24 3.76
CA SER A 61 9.63 9.93 4.37
C SER A 61 10.17 10.95 5.34
N PHE A 62 9.61 12.15 5.34
CA PHE A 62 10.01 13.20 6.25
C PHE A 62 9.23 13.05 7.56
N MET A 63 9.92 13.01 8.70
CA MET A 63 9.31 12.79 10.01
C MET A 63 9.70 13.93 10.94
N GLN A 64 8.68 14.54 11.52
CA GLN A 64 8.84 15.63 12.47
C GLN A 64 8.29 15.21 13.83
N PHE A 65 9.10 15.39 14.85
CA PHE A 65 8.75 15.14 16.24
C PHE A 65 8.68 16.47 16.99
N LEU A 66 7.52 16.73 17.58
CA LEU A 66 7.28 17.91 18.39
C LEU A 66 7.26 17.50 19.85
N PHE A 67 8.33 17.82 20.57
CA PHE A 67 8.46 17.58 21.99
C PHE A 67 7.97 18.77 22.79
N SER A 68 7.44 18.49 23.97
CA SER A 68 7.23 19.54 24.96
C SER A 68 8.58 20.19 25.32
N PRO A 69 8.63 21.52 25.57
CA PRO A 69 9.87 22.27 25.80
C PRO A 69 10.73 21.77 26.96
N SER A 70 10.16 20.96 27.87
CA SER A 70 10.83 20.39 29.03
C SER A 70 11.56 19.07 28.75
N CYS A 71 11.49 18.55 27.52
CA CYS A 71 12.00 17.22 27.16
C CYS A 71 13.21 17.30 26.21
N LEU A 72 13.37 18.38 25.44
CA LEU A 72 14.54 18.67 24.59
C LEU A 72 15.23 19.93 25.12
N ASN A 73 15.82 19.84 26.31
CA ASN A 73 16.27 21.05 27.03
C ASN A 73 17.60 21.61 26.51
N ASP A 74 18.22 20.95 25.54
CA ASP A 74 19.52 21.37 25.04
C ASP A 74 19.70 21.05 23.54
N PRO A 75 19.59 22.06 22.65
CA PRO A 75 19.88 21.91 21.23
C PRO A 75 21.39 21.73 20.94
N ALA A 76 22.28 21.93 21.92
CA ALA A 76 23.70 21.65 21.77
C ALA A 76 24.02 20.15 21.97
N LYS A 77 23.07 19.37 22.50
CA LYS A 77 23.23 17.92 22.62
C LYS A 77 23.01 17.21 21.30
N SER A 78 23.75 16.11 21.14
CA SER A 78 23.59 15.19 20.02
C SER A 78 22.61 14.08 20.40
N TYR A 79 21.70 13.76 19.49
CA TYR A 79 20.69 12.72 19.68
C TYR A 79 20.80 11.68 18.57
N SER A 80 20.29 10.49 18.82
CA SER A 80 20.05 9.46 17.80
C SER A 80 18.63 8.92 17.94
N VAL A 81 18.06 8.44 16.83
CA VAL A 81 16.74 7.81 16.81
C VAL A 81 16.91 6.36 16.45
N VAL A 82 16.43 5.48 17.33
CA VAL A 82 16.54 4.02 17.18
C VAL A 82 15.16 3.48 16.86
N PHE A 83 14.98 2.90 15.67
CA PHE A 83 13.73 2.23 15.29
C PHE A 83 13.77 0.75 15.66
N TYR A 84 12.62 0.20 16.03
CA TYR A 84 12.39 -1.23 16.23
C TYR A 84 11.01 -1.62 15.69
N ASN A 85 10.94 -2.79 15.05
CA ASN A 85 9.70 -3.32 14.50
C ASN A 85 8.85 -3.90 15.64
N THR A 86 7.58 -3.51 15.73
CA THR A 86 6.63 -3.98 16.77
C THR A 86 5.84 -5.21 16.37
N GLU A 87 5.92 -5.64 15.11
CA GLU A 87 5.26 -6.82 14.56
C GLU A 87 6.23 -8.01 14.44
N ALA A 88 7.52 -7.80 14.72
CA ALA A 88 8.54 -8.84 14.65
C ALA A 88 8.74 -9.49 16.03
N ASP A 89 8.10 -10.62 16.29
CA ASP A 89 8.38 -11.47 17.46
C ASP A 89 9.76 -12.20 17.36
N ALA A 90 10.71 -11.80 16.50
CA ALA A 90 11.73 -12.74 16.00
C ALA A 90 13.22 -12.32 15.91
N VAL A 91 13.70 -11.19 16.45
CA VAL A 91 15.14 -11.07 16.84
C VAL A 91 15.33 -10.03 17.96
N PRO A 92 15.78 -10.43 19.17
CA PRO A 92 16.27 -9.48 20.16
C PRO A 92 17.53 -8.76 19.65
N GLY A 93 17.51 -7.41 19.63
CA GLY A 93 18.74 -6.62 19.65
C GLY A 93 19.44 -6.32 18.33
N ASN A 94 18.80 -6.46 17.17
CA ASN A 94 19.37 -5.98 15.91
C ASN A 94 18.63 -4.70 15.46
N PRO A 95 19.32 -3.55 15.24
CA PRO A 95 18.64 -2.33 14.84
C PRO A 95 17.80 -2.55 13.58
N SER A 96 16.63 -1.92 13.55
CA SER A 96 15.77 -1.92 12.38
C SER A 96 16.54 -1.43 11.14
N PRO A 97 16.26 -1.98 9.94
CA PRO A 97 16.76 -1.41 8.68
C PRO A 97 16.16 -0.03 8.36
N VAL A 98 15.23 0.46 9.20
CA VAL A 98 14.73 1.83 9.19
C VAL A 98 15.66 2.70 10.02
N THR A 99 16.17 3.78 9.43
CA THR A 99 17.08 4.74 10.09
C THR A 99 16.57 6.17 9.95
N CYS A 100 17.18 7.08 10.72
CA CYS A 100 16.86 8.49 10.77
C CYS A 100 18.08 9.27 10.28
N ALA A 101 18.01 9.81 9.07
CA ALA A 101 19.07 10.61 8.44
C ALA A 101 18.73 12.11 8.50
N ALA A 102 19.76 12.97 8.37
CA ALA A 102 19.60 14.42 8.42
C ALA A 102 18.84 14.89 9.68
N LEU A 103 19.27 14.37 10.83
CA LEU A 103 18.70 14.73 12.12
C LEU A 103 18.96 16.21 12.42
N SER A 104 17.90 16.96 12.70
CA SER A 104 17.94 18.35 13.12
C SER A 104 17.22 18.50 14.45
N VAL A 105 17.85 19.22 15.38
CA VAL A 105 17.36 19.42 16.74
C VAL A 105 17.18 20.93 16.98
N ALA A 106 16.00 21.28 17.46
CA ALA A 106 15.63 22.58 17.97
C ALA A 106 15.04 22.39 19.38
N ALA A 107 14.89 23.48 20.12
CA ALA A 107 14.49 23.47 21.55
C ALA A 107 13.20 22.67 21.85
N THR A 108 12.30 22.51 20.87
CA THR A 108 11.03 21.77 21.03
C THR A 108 10.79 20.73 19.95
N LYS A 109 11.78 20.52 19.07
CA LYS A 109 11.55 19.76 17.84
C LYS A 109 12.78 18.97 17.45
N LEU A 110 12.58 17.71 17.17
CA LEU A 110 13.56 16.86 16.52
C LEU A 110 12.97 16.44 15.18
N THR A 111 13.76 16.52 14.11
CA THR A 111 13.28 16.24 12.76
C THR A 111 14.29 15.36 12.07
N CYS A 112 13.82 14.39 11.29
CA CYS A 112 14.70 13.65 10.41
C CYS A 112 13.99 13.08 9.20
N THR A 113 14.80 12.60 8.27
CA THR A 113 14.33 11.82 7.13
C THR A 113 14.42 10.36 7.50
N ILE A 114 13.28 9.67 7.52
CA ILE A 114 13.23 8.22 7.64
C ILE A 114 13.80 7.64 6.34
N ILE A 115 14.82 6.81 6.48
CA ILE A 115 15.38 6.01 5.40
C ILE A 115 15.04 4.55 5.68
N ALA A 116 14.38 3.91 4.73
CA ALA A 116 14.12 2.48 4.76
C ALA A 116 14.73 1.85 3.50
N VAL A 117 15.27 0.64 3.61
CA VAL A 117 15.68 -0.11 2.41
C VAL A 117 14.43 -0.66 1.70
N ASN A 118 14.59 -1.02 0.42
CA ASN A 118 13.50 -1.65 -0.34
C ASN A 118 12.97 -2.90 0.39
N GLY A 119 11.66 -3.12 0.36
CA GLY A 119 11.03 -4.28 1.01
C GLY A 119 10.91 -4.19 2.54
N VAL A 120 11.35 -3.09 3.15
CA VAL A 120 11.05 -2.82 4.57
C VAL A 120 9.60 -2.41 4.72
N MET A 121 8.92 -3.08 5.64
CA MET A 121 7.53 -2.81 5.95
C MET A 121 7.18 -3.20 7.37
N GLY A 122 6.09 -2.61 7.86
CA GLY A 122 5.46 -2.93 9.11
C GLY A 122 5.33 -1.74 10.04
N MET A 123 4.89 -2.03 11.26
CA MET A 123 4.73 -1.02 12.31
C MET A 123 6.01 -0.87 13.11
N TYR A 124 6.59 0.32 13.09
CA TYR A 124 7.82 0.64 13.79
C TYR A 124 7.56 1.59 14.95
N ARG A 125 8.11 1.28 16.11
CA ARG A 125 8.29 2.25 17.18
C ARG A 125 9.73 2.73 17.16
N PHE A 126 9.97 3.79 17.90
CA PHE A 126 11.28 4.43 17.92
C PHE A 126 11.54 5.03 19.29
N LEU A 127 12.83 5.07 19.64
CA LEU A 127 13.35 5.67 20.85
C LEU A 127 14.28 6.80 20.44
N VAL A 128 14.34 7.85 21.26
CA VAL A 128 15.31 8.93 21.09
C VAL A 128 16.33 8.80 22.20
N LYS A 129 17.61 8.78 21.83
CA LYS A 129 18.74 8.61 22.74
C LYS A 129 19.64 9.83 22.69
N ASP A 130 19.96 10.40 23.85
CA ASP A 130 21.05 11.37 23.98
C ASP A 130 22.37 10.61 23.81
N THR A 131 23.13 10.94 22.76
CA THR A 131 24.37 10.22 22.43
C THR A 131 25.53 10.61 23.34
N THR A 132 25.42 11.73 24.06
CA THR A 132 26.46 12.19 24.99
C THR A 132 26.36 11.46 26.32
N SER A 133 25.13 11.26 26.84
CA SER A 133 24.89 10.61 28.13
C SER A 133 24.46 9.14 28.02
N ASP A 134 24.26 8.65 26.81
CA ASP A 134 23.70 7.33 26.51
C ASP A 134 22.27 7.11 27.06
N ALA A 135 21.60 8.16 27.52
CA ALA A 135 20.27 8.09 28.13
C ALA A 135 19.14 8.15 27.10
N LEU A 136 18.05 7.43 27.38
CA LEU A 136 16.81 7.58 26.61
C LEU A 136 16.10 8.88 27.01
N LEU A 137 15.58 9.59 26.00
CA LEU A 137 14.78 10.78 26.22
C LEU A 137 13.45 10.38 26.86
N LEU A 138 13.09 11.07 27.96
CA LEU A 138 11.81 10.84 28.63
C LEU A 138 10.65 11.11 27.69
N GLY A 139 9.66 10.21 27.69
CA GLY A 139 8.52 10.25 26.77
C GLY A 139 8.78 9.62 25.41
N SER A 140 10.02 9.20 25.09
CA SER A 140 10.27 8.50 23.83
C SER A 140 9.60 7.12 23.75
N THR A 141 9.42 6.46 24.88
CA THR A 141 8.74 5.15 24.98
C THR A 141 7.23 5.24 24.79
N SER A 142 6.60 6.39 25.08
CA SER A 142 5.17 6.63 24.91
C SER A 142 4.76 6.97 23.47
N LEU A 143 5.71 6.94 22.53
CA LEU A 143 5.44 7.26 21.13
C LEU A 143 4.63 6.19 20.42
N SER A 144 3.66 6.66 19.64
CA SER A 144 2.87 5.84 18.72
C SER A 144 3.75 5.21 17.65
N SER A 145 3.40 4.00 17.26
CA SER A 145 4.01 3.33 16.12
C SER A 145 3.74 4.11 14.82
N ILE A 146 4.71 4.08 13.92
CA ILE A 146 4.56 4.54 12.54
C ILE A 146 4.44 3.35 11.61
N ALA A 147 3.58 3.46 10.60
CA ALA A 147 3.54 2.50 9.50
C ALA A 147 4.63 2.88 8.49
N VAL A 148 5.56 1.97 8.23
CA VAL A 148 6.48 2.08 7.09
C VAL A 148 5.90 1.20 5.99
N ASN A 149 5.43 1.84 4.93
CA ASN A 149 4.88 1.16 3.77
C ASN A 149 5.84 1.30 2.59
N PRO A 150 6.09 0.22 1.83
CA PRO A 150 6.86 0.33 0.60
C PRO A 150 6.11 1.23 -0.41
N PRO A 151 6.82 1.87 -1.35
CA PRO A 151 6.17 2.54 -2.45
C PRO A 151 5.29 1.56 -3.25
N LEU A 152 4.33 2.08 -4.00
CA LEU A 152 3.44 1.23 -4.81
C LEU A 152 4.23 0.49 -5.89
N PRO A 153 3.85 -0.76 -6.23
CA PRO A 153 4.52 -1.54 -7.26
C PRO A 153 4.46 -0.82 -8.61
N ALA A 154 5.59 -0.81 -9.31
CA ALA A 154 5.72 -0.20 -10.62
C ALA A 154 6.27 -1.23 -11.61
N VAL A 155 5.38 -1.79 -12.42
CA VAL A 155 5.75 -2.75 -13.47
C VAL A 155 6.37 -2.00 -14.66
N THR A 156 7.50 -2.49 -15.14
CA THR A 156 8.23 -1.96 -16.29
C THR A 156 8.08 -2.83 -17.54
N GLY A 157 7.78 -4.12 -17.38
CA GLY A 157 7.58 -5.05 -18.49
C GLY A 157 7.28 -6.46 -18.03
N ALA A 158 7.34 -7.41 -18.96
CA ALA A 158 7.33 -8.84 -18.66
C ALA A 158 8.27 -9.59 -19.61
N SER A 159 8.67 -10.80 -19.23
CA SER A 159 9.48 -11.72 -20.03
C SER A 159 9.01 -13.16 -19.86
N GLY A 160 9.49 -14.04 -20.75
CA GLY A 160 9.03 -15.42 -20.89
C GLY A 160 8.31 -15.61 -22.22
N GLU A 161 8.08 -16.87 -22.61
CA GLU A 161 7.44 -17.19 -23.90
C GLU A 161 6.02 -16.62 -23.99
N CYS A 162 5.24 -16.69 -22.91
CA CYS A 162 3.93 -16.05 -22.85
C CYS A 162 4.04 -14.52 -22.96
N ALA A 163 5.06 -13.88 -22.37
CA ALA A 163 5.20 -12.43 -22.53
C ALA A 163 5.37 -12.03 -24.00
N THR A 164 6.16 -12.78 -24.76
CA THR A 164 6.50 -12.46 -26.16
C THR A 164 5.45 -12.94 -27.17
N SER A 165 4.68 -13.98 -26.85
CA SER A 165 3.69 -14.55 -27.74
C SER A 165 2.42 -14.96 -27.00
N SER A 166 1.29 -14.35 -27.39
CA SER A 166 -0.04 -14.67 -26.85
C SER A 166 -0.47 -16.12 -27.09
N ALA A 167 0.10 -16.78 -28.11
CA ALA A 167 -0.12 -18.20 -28.37
C ALA A 167 0.58 -19.11 -27.34
N ALA A 168 1.62 -18.62 -26.68
CA ALA A 168 2.31 -19.32 -25.60
C ALA A 168 1.70 -19.04 -24.21
N CYS A 169 0.68 -18.17 -24.12
CA CYS A 169 -0.06 -17.91 -22.88
C CYS A 169 -1.12 -18.98 -22.62
N ILE A 170 -0.66 -20.20 -22.37
CA ILE A 170 -1.49 -21.36 -22.03
C ILE A 170 -1.40 -21.67 -20.53
N SER A 171 -2.30 -22.52 -20.04
CA SER A 171 -2.24 -23.02 -18.66
C SER A 171 -0.90 -23.73 -18.40
N GLY A 172 -0.23 -23.41 -17.29
CA GLY A 172 1.11 -23.87 -16.96
C GLY A 172 2.24 -22.98 -17.47
N ALA A 173 1.97 -22.00 -18.34
CA ALA A 173 3.00 -21.09 -18.83
C ALA A 173 3.57 -20.22 -17.71
N THR A 174 4.87 -19.96 -17.79
CA THR A 174 5.56 -19.06 -16.86
C THR A 174 5.61 -17.65 -17.44
N LEU A 175 5.27 -16.66 -16.60
CA LEU A 175 5.36 -15.25 -16.91
C LEU A 175 6.18 -14.55 -15.82
N THR A 176 7.26 -13.87 -16.21
CA THR A 176 8.06 -13.06 -15.29
C THR A 176 7.71 -11.59 -15.50
N ILE A 177 7.06 -10.99 -14.52
CA ILE A 177 6.68 -9.57 -14.50
C ILE A 177 7.83 -8.78 -13.89
N LYS A 178 8.36 -7.80 -14.64
CA LYS A 178 9.49 -6.96 -14.24
C LYS A 178 8.99 -5.64 -13.68
N GLY A 179 9.66 -5.10 -12.68
CA GLY A 179 9.26 -3.86 -12.04
C GLY A 179 10.12 -3.46 -10.85
N THR A 180 9.56 -2.62 -10.00
CA THR A 180 10.12 -2.23 -8.71
C THR A 180 9.04 -2.22 -7.64
N ASN A 181 9.48 -2.21 -6.37
CA ASN A 181 8.63 -2.17 -5.18
C ASN A 181 7.71 -3.38 -5.01
N PHE A 182 8.10 -4.55 -5.51
CA PHE A 182 7.50 -5.80 -5.08
C PHE A 182 7.94 -6.15 -3.65
N ASN A 183 7.07 -6.87 -2.93
CA ASN A 183 7.43 -7.39 -1.62
C ASN A 183 8.23 -8.69 -1.78
N HIS A 184 9.54 -8.56 -1.86
CA HIS A 184 10.46 -9.68 -2.10
C HIS A 184 10.64 -10.63 -0.90
N ARG A 185 9.90 -10.45 0.20
CA ARG A 185 9.96 -11.36 1.35
C ARG A 185 9.32 -12.71 1.04
N ASP A 186 8.23 -12.70 0.28
CA ASP A 186 7.49 -13.90 -0.10
C ASP A 186 6.71 -13.64 -1.40
N ALA A 187 6.68 -14.60 -2.31
CA ALA A 187 5.92 -14.52 -3.55
C ALA A 187 4.40 -14.38 -3.27
N LEU A 188 3.92 -14.96 -2.18
CA LEU A 188 2.51 -14.92 -1.77
C LEU A 188 2.06 -13.51 -1.37
N TYR A 189 2.99 -12.58 -1.13
CA TYR A 189 2.66 -11.19 -0.83
C TYR A 189 2.32 -10.37 -2.07
N GLN A 190 2.22 -10.98 -3.25
CA GLN A 190 1.76 -10.34 -4.48
C GLN A 190 0.46 -11.00 -4.91
N HIS A 191 -0.60 -10.20 -5.05
CA HIS A 191 -1.90 -10.70 -5.50
C HIS A 191 -2.18 -10.12 -6.88
N PHE A 192 -2.19 -10.99 -7.89
CA PHE A 192 -2.57 -10.60 -9.24
C PHE A 192 -4.04 -10.90 -9.51
N SER A 193 -4.72 -9.93 -10.11
CA SER A 193 -6.07 -10.07 -10.64
C SER A 193 -6.05 -9.86 -12.15
N VAL A 194 -6.55 -10.82 -12.92
CA VAL A 194 -6.63 -10.72 -14.38
C VAL A 194 -8.08 -10.60 -14.82
N GLY A 195 -8.40 -9.52 -15.53
CA GLY A 195 -9.74 -9.17 -15.96
C GLY A 195 -10.54 -8.34 -14.95
N VAL A 196 -11.66 -7.81 -15.43
CA VAL A 196 -12.53 -6.89 -14.68
C VAL A 196 -13.76 -7.58 -14.11
N THR A 197 -14.18 -8.71 -14.68
CA THR A 197 -15.35 -9.46 -14.21
C THR A 197 -14.95 -10.62 -13.29
N LYS A 198 -15.87 -11.05 -12.42
CA LYS A 198 -15.68 -12.23 -11.57
C LYS A 198 -15.40 -13.50 -12.39
N ALA A 199 -16.05 -13.64 -13.54
CA ALA A 199 -15.86 -14.76 -14.44
C ALA A 199 -14.41 -14.80 -14.97
N GLN A 200 -13.91 -13.65 -15.47
CA GLN A 200 -12.54 -13.54 -15.96
C GLN A 200 -11.50 -13.82 -14.87
N ARG A 201 -11.65 -13.22 -13.68
CA ARG A 201 -10.72 -13.44 -12.56
C ARG A 201 -10.71 -14.87 -12.02
N SER A 202 -11.79 -15.60 -12.25
CA SER A 202 -11.88 -17.02 -11.86
C SER A 202 -11.25 -17.93 -12.91
N ALA A 203 -11.41 -17.57 -14.19
CA ALA A 203 -10.92 -18.32 -15.35
C ALA A 203 -9.43 -18.09 -15.65
N ILE A 204 -8.90 -16.91 -15.33
CA ILE A 204 -7.51 -16.52 -15.61
C ILE A 204 -6.82 -16.15 -14.30
N ARG A 205 -5.78 -16.91 -13.95
CA ARG A 205 -5.03 -16.73 -12.70
C ARG A 205 -3.54 -16.62 -12.97
N LEU A 206 -2.91 -15.64 -12.35
CA LEU A 206 -1.45 -15.54 -12.25
C LEU A 206 -1.08 -15.82 -10.80
N ALA A 207 -0.51 -16.99 -10.54
CA ALA A 207 -0.08 -17.39 -9.21
C ALA A 207 1.43 -17.15 -9.08
N PRO A 208 1.89 -16.20 -8.25
CA PRO A 208 3.31 -15.98 -8.02
C PRO A 208 3.99 -17.23 -7.44
N THR A 209 5.17 -17.54 -7.94
CA THR A 209 5.98 -18.69 -7.53
C THR A 209 7.36 -18.26 -7.04
N ALA A 210 7.85 -17.09 -7.48
CA ALA A 210 9.10 -16.50 -7.00
C ALA A 210 9.05 -14.98 -7.10
N VAL A 211 9.78 -14.29 -6.23
CA VAL A 211 9.90 -12.82 -6.23
C VAL A 211 11.33 -12.40 -5.91
N SER A 212 11.78 -11.33 -6.56
CA SER A 212 13.01 -10.60 -6.29
C SER A 212 12.70 -9.12 -6.12
N GLU A 213 13.73 -8.29 -5.90
CA GLU A 213 13.56 -6.84 -5.87
C GLU A 213 13.02 -6.26 -7.18
N THR A 214 13.25 -6.95 -8.30
CA THR A 214 12.97 -6.46 -9.65
C THR A 214 11.95 -7.29 -10.41
N ASP A 215 11.64 -8.50 -9.97
CA ASP A 215 10.87 -9.46 -10.75
C ASP A 215 9.90 -10.26 -9.89
N VAL A 216 8.73 -10.57 -10.44
CA VAL A 216 7.81 -11.58 -9.91
C VAL A 216 7.60 -12.62 -11.00
N THR A 217 7.94 -13.87 -10.71
CA THR A 217 7.62 -15.00 -11.59
C THR A 217 6.30 -15.60 -11.15
N ALA A 218 5.40 -15.83 -12.10
CA ALA A 218 4.09 -16.39 -11.86
C ALA A 218 3.76 -17.50 -12.88
N THR A 219 3.01 -18.50 -12.42
CA THR A 219 2.42 -19.51 -13.28
C THR A 219 1.03 -19.07 -13.71
N LEU A 220 0.79 -19.07 -15.01
CA LEU A 220 -0.50 -18.78 -15.62
C LEU A 220 -1.39 -20.02 -15.56
N THR A 221 -2.63 -19.85 -15.13
CA THR A 221 -3.70 -20.83 -15.32
C THR A 221 -4.80 -20.19 -16.14
N VAL A 222 -5.20 -20.85 -17.23
CA VAL A 222 -6.31 -20.43 -18.09
C VAL A 222 -7.31 -21.57 -18.14
N ALA A 223 -8.55 -21.31 -17.76
CA ALA A 223 -9.62 -22.30 -17.82
C ALA A 223 -9.98 -22.61 -19.29
N ASP A 224 -10.39 -23.85 -19.55
CA ASP A 224 -10.84 -24.27 -20.86
C ASP A 224 -12.01 -23.42 -21.36
N GLY A 225 -11.98 -23.08 -22.65
CA GLY A 225 -13.00 -22.23 -23.26
C GLY A 225 -12.90 -20.74 -22.91
N THR A 226 -11.85 -20.30 -22.20
CA THR A 226 -11.59 -18.86 -22.01
C THR A 226 -11.42 -18.20 -23.39
N PRO A 227 -12.21 -17.14 -23.71
CA PRO A 227 -12.12 -16.49 -25.01
C PRO A 227 -10.75 -15.87 -25.27
N ALA A 228 -10.34 -15.86 -26.55
CA ALA A 228 -9.22 -15.02 -26.97
C ALA A 228 -9.53 -13.54 -26.68
N GLY A 229 -8.51 -12.78 -26.27
CA GLY A 229 -8.71 -11.38 -25.92
C GLY A 229 -7.60 -10.78 -25.08
N SER A 230 -7.74 -9.48 -24.80
CA SER A 230 -6.84 -8.72 -23.94
C SER A 230 -7.52 -8.48 -22.59
N TYR A 231 -6.85 -8.87 -21.50
CA TYR A 231 -7.38 -8.84 -20.15
C TYR A 231 -6.50 -7.97 -19.25
N PRO A 232 -7.02 -6.91 -18.63
CA PRO A 232 -6.21 -6.05 -17.77
C PRO A 232 -5.71 -6.82 -16.56
N VAL A 233 -4.43 -6.65 -16.25
CA VAL A 233 -3.75 -7.23 -15.09
C VAL A 233 -3.60 -6.14 -14.05
N PHE A 234 -4.01 -6.47 -12.84
CA PHE A 234 -3.83 -5.65 -11.66
C PHE A 234 -2.99 -6.38 -10.62
N VAL A 235 -2.25 -5.62 -9.81
CA VAL A 235 -1.47 -6.13 -8.69
C VAL A 235 -1.80 -5.37 -7.40
N GLU A 236 -1.88 -6.12 -6.31
CA GLU A 236 -1.82 -5.61 -4.94
C GLU A 236 -0.63 -6.28 -4.24
N VAL A 237 0.05 -5.55 -3.37
CA VAL A 237 1.19 -6.06 -2.61
C VAL A 237 0.89 -5.95 -1.13
N GLN A 238 1.16 -7.01 -0.37
CA GLN A 238 1.01 -6.96 1.08
C GLN A 238 2.04 -6.01 1.69
N VAL A 239 1.58 -5.07 2.51
CA VAL A 239 2.38 -3.96 3.07
C VAL A 239 2.61 -4.08 4.59
N CYS A 240 2.06 -5.07 5.28
CA CYS A 240 2.42 -5.39 6.67
C CYS A 240 2.11 -6.85 7.03
N MET A 241 2.52 -7.31 8.21
CA MET A 241 2.28 -8.70 8.64
C MET A 241 0.81 -9.00 8.99
N MET A 242 -0.02 -7.98 9.18
CA MET A 242 -1.47 -8.10 9.38
C MET A 242 -2.28 -8.27 8.08
N GLN A 243 -1.65 -8.75 7.00
CA GLN A 243 -2.30 -8.97 5.69
C GLN A 243 -2.93 -7.72 5.06
N MET A 244 -2.49 -6.51 5.44
CA MET A 244 -2.93 -5.30 4.73
C MET A 244 -2.33 -5.26 3.34
N MET A 245 -3.15 -4.93 2.34
CA MET A 245 -2.75 -4.83 0.94
C MET A 245 -2.62 -3.37 0.50
N SER A 246 -1.70 -3.10 -0.44
CA SER A 246 -1.66 -1.84 -1.17
C SER A 246 -2.96 -1.65 -1.98
N PRO A 247 -3.31 -0.41 -2.37
CA PRO A 247 -4.31 -0.20 -3.40
C PRO A 247 -4.01 -0.99 -4.68
N LEU A 248 -5.07 -1.42 -5.37
CA LEU A 248 -5.01 -2.11 -6.65
C LEU A 248 -4.32 -1.25 -7.73
N ARG A 249 -3.32 -1.82 -8.42
CA ARG A 249 -2.55 -1.13 -9.46
C ARG A 249 -2.67 -1.84 -10.81
N TYR A 250 -3.11 -1.13 -11.84
CA TYR A 250 -3.02 -1.62 -13.22
C TYR A 250 -1.56 -1.72 -13.67
N VAL A 251 -1.18 -2.84 -14.28
CA VAL A 251 0.22 -3.12 -14.67
C VAL A 251 0.42 -3.50 -16.14
N GLY A 252 -0.67 -3.70 -16.89
CA GLY A 252 -0.65 -4.09 -18.30
C GLY A 252 -1.86 -4.96 -18.63
N ASN A 253 -1.88 -5.57 -19.81
CA ASN A 253 -2.83 -6.62 -20.17
C ASN A 253 -2.12 -7.93 -20.48
N LEU A 254 -2.81 -9.00 -20.15
CA LEU A 254 -2.50 -10.35 -20.60
C LEU A 254 -3.34 -10.62 -21.85
N VAL A 255 -2.68 -10.93 -22.97
CA VAL A 255 -3.32 -11.23 -24.24
C VAL A 255 -3.29 -12.74 -24.46
N LEU A 256 -4.47 -13.33 -24.65
CA LEU A 256 -4.65 -14.76 -24.84
C LEU A 256 -5.04 -15.05 -26.28
N ASN A 257 -4.37 -16.04 -26.89
CA ASN A 257 -4.78 -16.67 -28.15
C ASN A 257 -5.04 -15.71 -29.33
N SER A 258 -4.31 -14.60 -29.43
CA SER A 258 -4.44 -13.63 -30.53
C SER A 258 -3.38 -13.81 -31.62
N GLY A 259 -2.74 -14.99 -31.69
CA GLY A 259 -1.70 -15.30 -32.69
C GLY A 259 -0.34 -14.66 -32.34
N SER A 260 0.20 -13.85 -33.24
CA SER A 260 1.56 -13.29 -33.18
C SER A 260 1.73 -12.06 -32.27
N ALA A 261 0.67 -11.61 -31.58
CA ALA A 261 0.78 -10.50 -30.66
C ALA A 261 1.56 -10.87 -29.39
N SER A 262 2.19 -9.87 -28.76
CA SER A 262 2.79 -9.99 -27.42
C SER A 262 1.74 -10.45 -26.42
N GLY A 263 2.01 -11.52 -25.67
CA GLY A 263 1.07 -12.05 -24.69
C GLY A 263 1.03 -11.24 -23.40
N PHE A 264 2.01 -10.37 -23.15
CA PHE A 264 1.89 -9.28 -22.19
C PHE A 264 2.17 -7.94 -22.86
N ASN A 265 1.28 -6.96 -22.67
CA ASN A 265 1.48 -5.60 -23.17
C ASN A 265 1.21 -4.57 -22.08
N ARG A 266 1.97 -3.47 -22.08
CA ARG A 266 1.75 -2.35 -21.16
C ARG A 266 1.01 -1.20 -21.83
N ASP A 267 1.00 -1.20 -23.16
CA ASP A 267 0.28 -0.24 -23.96
C ASP A 267 -1.21 -0.51 -23.80
N ALA A 268 -1.87 0.34 -23.04
CA ALA A 268 -3.30 0.47 -23.11
C ALA A 268 -3.64 0.98 -24.51
N THR A 269 -3.82 0.09 -25.48
CA THR A 269 -4.47 0.48 -26.73
C THR A 269 -5.89 0.88 -26.38
N ASN A 270 -6.12 2.19 -26.38
CA ASN A 270 -7.41 2.89 -26.41
C ASN A 270 -8.51 2.04 -27.05
N THR A 271 -9.18 1.24 -26.24
CA THR A 271 -10.47 0.65 -26.59
C THR A 271 -11.38 0.85 -25.40
N THR A 272 -12.11 1.97 -25.51
CA THR A 272 -13.27 2.38 -24.74
C THR A 272 -12.99 2.90 -23.33
N GLU A 273 -13.32 4.18 -23.16
CA GLU A 273 -13.88 4.79 -21.97
C GLU A 273 -14.23 3.78 -20.88
N ILE A 274 -13.68 3.97 -19.68
CA ILE A 274 -14.37 3.54 -18.47
C ILE A 274 -15.78 4.15 -18.62
N PRO A 275 -16.86 3.36 -18.74
CA PRO A 275 -18.17 3.97 -18.78
C PRO A 275 -18.31 4.72 -17.46
N ASN A 276 -18.40 6.05 -17.55
CA ASN A 276 -18.87 6.90 -16.48
C ASN A 276 -20.17 6.24 -16.01
N VAL A 277 -20.11 5.53 -14.89
CA VAL A 277 -21.31 5.08 -14.22
C VAL A 277 -22.00 6.38 -13.82
N PRO A 278 -23.18 6.71 -14.38
CA PRO A 278 -23.89 7.89 -13.93
C PRO A 278 -24.15 7.69 -12.45
N VAL A 279 -23.55 8.54 -11.61
CA VAL A 279 -23.95 8.65 -10.22
C VAL A 279 -25.39 9.19 -10.28
N GLY A 280 -26.35 8.28 -10.18
CA GLY A 280 -27.75 8.62 -10.03
C GLY A 280 -27.89 9.41 -8.74
N VAL A 281 -27.92 10.73 -8.86
CA VAL A 281 -28.34 11.63 -7.80
C VAL A 281 -29.84 11.39 -7.65
N ASN A 282 -30.21 10.50 -6.73
CA ASN A 282 -31.57 10.43 -6.21
C ASN A 282 -31.80 11.71 -5.39
N GLY A 283 -32.27 12.76 -6.07
CA GLY A 283 -32.95 13.86 -5.42
C GLY A 283 -34.40 13.46 -5.15
N SER A 284 -34.65 12.92 -3.95
CA SER A 284 -35.99 12.88 -3.37
C SER A 284 -36.28 14.24 -2.72
N GLY A 285 -37.30 14.93 -3.22
CA GLY A 285 -37.89 16.13 -2.62
C GLY A 285 -39.28 16.34 -3.20
N ALA A 286 -40.28 16.20 -2.35
CA ALA A 286 -41.71 16.18 -2.64
C ALA A 286 -42.33 17.59 -2.70
N GLU A 287 -43.61 17.62 -3.16
CA GLU A 287 -44.64 18.66 -2.97
C GLU A 287 -44.39 20.03 -3.64
N GLU A 288 -45.36 20.80 -4.13
CA GLU A 288 -46.82 20.80 -4.27
C GLU A 288 -47.12 22.09 -5.06
N SER A 289 -48.29 22.18 -5.74
CA SER A 289 -49.04 23.40 -6.11
C SER A 289 -49.24 23.69 -7.61
N ALA A 290 -50.53 23.88 -7.92
CA ALA A 290 -51.22 24.37 -9.12
C ALA A 290 -51.59 23.33 -10.19
#